data_AF-A0AAD9J512-F1
#
_entry.id   AF-A0AAD9J512-F1
#
_cell.length_a   1.000
_cell.length_b   1.000
_cell.length_c   1.000
_cell.angle_alpha   90.00
_cell.angle_beta   90.00
_cell.angle_gamma   90.00
#
_symmetry.space_group_name_H-M   'P 1'
#
loop_
_entity.id
_entity.type
_entity.pdbx_description
1 polymer ?
#
loop_
_entity_poly.entity_id
_entity_poly.type
_entity_poly.pdbx_seq_one_letter_code
_entity_poly.pdbx_strand_id
1 'polypeptide(L)'
;MSIHIQAEKGEIAPVVLLPGDPLRAKFVADTYLEEVLCYNRVRGMYGFTGIHQGVRVSVQGSGMGMPSMAIYVNELIQSYDVRCIIRIGSCGALQEEVEVHDLVFAMTASTDSVMNLERFPLGFTYSPAPTYTLLERAIQAAREEQLRYHVGSVLSTDSFYHDNSDLWKQWARFGTLAVEMETYQLYTLAAKFNIETLSILTVSDSLLTRKELNSEERQIGLQNMFDVVFSIIRSNMKEKEYIPTNNE
;
A
#
# COMPACT_ATOMS: atom_id res chain seq x y z
N MET A 1 20.43 11.06 1.39
CA MET A 1 19.84 11.09 2.73
C MET A 1 18.77 12.17 2.78
N SER A 2 17.55 11.80 3.13
CA SER A 2 16.44 12.75 3.37
C SER A 2 16.27 12.97 4.88
N ILE A 3 15.18 13.64 5.30
CA ILE A 3 14.97 14.00 6.71
C ILE A 3 14.55 12.78 7.55
N HIS A 4 13.76 11.86 6.98
CA HIS A 4 13.16 10.73 7.70
C HIS A 4 13.69 9.36 7.23
N ILE A 5 14.56 9.34 6.21
CA ILE A 5 15.19 8.14 5.68
C ILE A 5 16.70 8.37 5.63
N GLN A 6 17.47 7.54 6.35
CA GLN A 6 18.93 7.68 6.43
C GLN A 6 19.70 7.00 5.29
N ALA A 7 18.99 6.42 4.30
CA ALA A 7 19.62 5.69 3.21
C ALA A 7 20.54 6.57 2.35
N GLU A 8 21.58 5.95 1.82
CA GLU A 8 22.39 6.47 0.73
C GLU A 8 21.66 6.32 -0.62
N LYS A 9 22.09 7.09 -1.63
CA LYS A 9 21.54 6.97 -2.97
C LYS A 9 21.86 5.58 -3.54
N GLY A 10 20.87 4.95 -4.15
CA GLY A 10 21.02 3.62 -4.73
C GLY A 10 20.83 2.46 -3.74
N GLU A 11 20.63 2.70 -2.44
CA GLU A 11 20.30 1.64 -1.46
C GLU A 11 18.83 1.20 -1.55
N ILE A 12 17.94 2.08 -1.98
CA ILE A 12 16.51 1.82 -2.15
C ILE A 12 16.24 1.41 -3.60
N ALA A 13 15.50 0.31 -3.79
CA ALA A 13 15.09 -0.17 -5.10
C ALA A 13 14.04 0.74 -5.74
N PRO A 14 13.91 0.75 -7.08
CA PRO A 14 12.86 1.52 -7.77
C PRO A 14 11.43 1.10 -7.41
N VAL A 15 11.25 -0.12 -6.90
CA VAL A 15 9.97 -0.67 -6.45
C VAL A 15 9.99 -0.83 -4.93
N VAL A 16 9.03 -0.20 -4.26
CA VAL A 16 8.89 -0.21 -2.79
C VAL A 16 7.53 -0.79 -2.39
N LEU A 17 7.56 -1.79 -1.50
CA LEU A 17 6.42 -2.25 -0.73
C LEU A 17 6.25 -1.36 0.50
N LEU A 18 5.03 -0.90 0.77
CA LEU A 18 4.77 0.12 1.77
C LEU A 18 3.74 -0.34 2.81
N PRO A 19 4.13 -1.18 3.79
CA PRO A 19 3.30 -1.46 4.95
C PRO A 19 3.24 -0.26 5.91
N GLY A 20 2.14 -0.12 6.66
CA GLY A 20 2.06 0.87 7.74
C GLY A 20 3.01 0.55 8.90
N ASP A 21 3.04 -0.71 9.32
CA ASP A 21 3.86 -1.18 10.43
C ASP A 21 5.32 -1.47 10.00
N PRO A 22 6.33 -0.83 10.61
CA PRO A 22 7.73 -1.13 10.34
C PRO A 22 8.16 -2.55 10.76
N LEU A 23 7.48 -3.19 11.71
CA LEU A 23 7.72 -4.59 12.05
C LEU A 23 7.19 -5.52 10.96
N ARG A 24 6.13 -5.12 10.25
CA ARG A 24 5.70 -5.82 9.04
C ARG A 24 6.70 -5.64 7.90
N ALA A 25 7.33 -4.48 7.76
CA ALA A 25 8.44 -4.31 6.83
C ALA A 25 9.60 -5.26 7.15
N LYS A 26 9.95 -5.40 8.44
CA LYS A 26 10.96 -6.36 8.88
C LYS A 26 10.54 -7.81 8.60
N PHE A 27 9.30 -8.18 8.90
CA PHE A 27 8.78 -9.51 8.60
C PHE A 27 8.89 -9.85 7.11
N VAL A 28 8.54 -8.91 6.23
CA VAL A 28 8.66 -9.11 4.77
C VAL A 28 10.11 -9.34 4.38
N ALA A 29 11.02 -8.52 4.89
CA ALA A 29 12.44 -8.63 4.60
C ALA A 29 13.02 -9.97 5.07
N ASP A 30 12.73 -10.39 6.30
CA ASP A 30 13.23 -11.63 6.87
C ASP A 30 12.65 -12.88 6.19
N THR A 31 11.43 -12.81 5.65
CA THR A 31 10.69 -13.98 5.16
C THR A 31 10.82 -14.19 3.65
N TYR A 32 10.82 -13.10 2.87
CA TYR A 32 10.68 -13.18 1.41
C TYR A 32 11.87 -12.62 0.63
N LEU A 33 12.83 -11.97 1.30
CA LEU A 33 13.97 -11.35 0.63
C LEU A 33 15.28 -12.04 1.00
N GLU A 34 16.16 -12.14 0.01
CA GLU A 34 17.55 -12.55 0.13
C GLU A 34 18.46 -11.31 0.13
N GLU A 35 19.72 -11.45 0.57
CA GLU A 35 20.72 -10.37 0.56
C GLU A 35 20.22 -9.05 1.19
N VAL A 36 19.58 -9.16 2.35
CA VAL A 36 18.84 -8.07 2.97
C VAL A 36 19.77 -7.02 3.59
N LEU A 37 19.58 -5.77 3.19
CA LEU A 37 20.15 -4.57 3.78
C LEU A 37 19.04 -3.77 4.50
N CYS A 38 19.23 -3.47 5.78
CA CYS A 38 18.38 -2.51 6.50
C CYS A 38 18.93 -1.09 6.31
N TYR A 39 18.34 -0.33 5.38
CA TYR A 39 18.79 1.02 5.03
C TYR A 39 18.21 2.12 5.94
N ASN A 40 17.08 1.87 6.63
CA ASN A 40 16.48 2.88 7.52
C ASN A 40 16.14 2.34 8.90
N ARG A 41 16.49 3.13 9.92
CA ARG A 41 16.09 2.94 11.32
C ARG A 41 15.61 4.23 11.99
N VAL A 42 15.61 5.36 11.25
CA VAL A 42 15.19 6.67 11.76
C VAL A 42 13.76 6.57 12.29
N ARG A 43 13.53 7.05 13.52
CA ARG A 43 12.23 6.97 14.23
C ARG A 43 11.68 5.55 14.42
N GLY A 44 12.50 4.52 14.24
CA GLY A 44 12.04 3.13 14.21
C GLY A 44 11.25 2.77 12.95
N MET A 45 11.22 3.63 11.93
CA MET A 45 10.48 3.36 10.69
C MET A 45 11.33 2.53 9.72
N TYR A 46 11.41 1.23 10.02
CA TYR A 46 12.32 0.33 9.33
C TYR A 46 12.08 0.29 7.81
N GLY A 47 13.21 0.34 7.10
CA GLY A 47 13.29 0.19 5.66
C GLY A 47 14.37 -0.84 5.30
N PHE A 48 14.04 -1.73 4.37
CA PHE A 48 14.92 -2.80 3.91
C PHE A 48 14.93 -2.88 2.39
N THR A 49 16.05 -3.30 1.83
CA THR A 49 16.18 -3.71 0.44
C THR A 49 16.76 -5.11 0.38
N GLY A 50 16.26 -5.94 -0.50
CA GLY A 50 16.82 -7.27 -0.76
C GLY A 50 16.42 -7.76 -2.15
N ILE A 51 16.63 -9.04 -2.38
CA ILE A 51 16.36 -9.70 -3.65
C ILE A 51 15.25 -10.72 -3.46
N HIS A 52 14.21 -10.65 -4.29
CA HIS A 52 13.18 -11.67 -4.39
C HIS A 52 13.22 -12.29 -5.79
N GLN A 53 13.61 -13.56 -5.89
CA GLN A 53 13.69 -14.28 -7.18
C GLN A 53 14.46 -13.51 -8.28
N GLY A 54 15.61 -12.94 -7.91
CA GLY A 54 16.47 -12.16 -8.82
C GLY A 54 16.04 -10.70 -9.02
N VAL A 55 14.92 -10.27 -8.43
CA VAL A 55 14.43 -8.88 -8.53
C VAL A 55 14.77 -8.12 -7.25
N ARG A 56 15.43 -6.96 -7.38
CA ARG A 56 15.71 -6.07 -6.26
C ARG A 56 14.43 -5.33 -5.85
N VAL A 57 14.02 -5.48 -4.59
CA VAL A 57 12.79 -4.90 -4.04
C VAL A 57 13.10 -4.28 -2.68
N SER A 58 12.47 -3.14 -2.40
CA SER A 58 12.51 -2.53 -1.08
C SER A 58 11.18 -2.67 -0.35
N VAL A 59 11.22 -2.67 0.97
CA VAL A 59 10.06 -2.58 1.84
C VAL A 59 10.30 -1.50 2.90
N GLN A 60 9.35 -0.57 3.07
CA GLN A 60 9.48 0.59 3.95
C GLN A 60 8.22 0.75 4.79
N GLY A 61 8.35 0.79 6.12
CA GLY A 61 7.26 1.21 7.00
C GLY A 61 6.81 2.65 6.69
N SER A 62 5.51 2.95 6.72
CA SER A 62 5.00 4.31 6.50
C SER A 62 4.40 4.98 7.75
N GLY A 63 4.19 4.21 8.82
CA GLY A 63 3.33 4.61 9.93
C GLY A 63 1.85 4.62 9.52
N MET A 64 1.02 5.16 10.41
CA MET A 64 -0.43 5.27 10.23
C MET A 64 -0.83 6.72 9.93
N GLY A 65 -1.82 6.88 9.07
CA GLY A 65 -2.37 8.15 8.62
C GLY A 65 -1.66 8.73 7.40
N MET A 66 -2.45 9.43 6.58
CA MET A 66 -1.99 10.11 5.37
C MET A 66 -0.83 11.09 5.62
N PRO A 67 -0.77 11.86 6.71
CA PRO A 67 0.38 12.74 6.97
C PRO A 67 1.70 11.98 7.16
N SER A 68 1.70 10.88 7.93
CA SER A 68 2.90 10.07 8.16
C SER A 68 3.37 9.44 6.86
N MET A 69 2.46 8.75 6.15
CA MET A 69 2.80 8.07 4.91
C MET A 69 3.27 9.05 3.83
N ALA A 70 2.65 10.23 3.73
CA ALA A 70 3.04 11.25 2.76
C ALA A 70 4.50 11.69 2.92
N ILE A 71 5.04 11.76 4.14
CA ILE A 71 6.45 12.10 4.37
C ILE A 71 7.35 11.08 3.67
N TYR A 72 7.17 9.79 3.99
CA TYR A 72 8.01 8.73 3.42
C TYR A 72 7.86 8.64 1.90
N VAL A 73 6.63 8.72 1.37
CA VAL A 73 6.41 8.67 -0.08
C VAL A 73 7.06 9.86 -0.81
N ASN A 74 6.95 11.08 -0.28
CA ASN A 74 7.63 12.23 -0.89
C ASN A 74 9.15 12.06 -0.91
N GLU A 75 9.73 11.54 0.17
CA GLU A 75 11.18 11.32 0.27
C GLU A 75 11.65 10.18 -0.64
N LEU A 76 10.94 9.05 -0.64
CA LEU A 76 11.21 7.90 -1.52
C LEU A 76 11.24 8.32 -3.00
N ILE A 77 10.26 9.11 -3.44
CA ILE A 77 10.17 9.56 -4.83
C ILE A 77 11.27 10.57 -5.15
N GLN A 78 11.38 11.65 -4.36
CA GLN A 78 12.19 12.82 -4.74
C GLN A 78 13.67 12.66 -4.39
N SER A 79 14.00 11.89 -3.35
CA SER A 79 15.38 11.72 -2.88
C SER A 79 16.01 10.39 -3.31
N TYR A 80 15.19 9.39 -3.64
CA TYR A 80 15.62 8.01 -3.88
C TYR A 80 15.13 7.41 -5.20
N ASP A 81 14.56 8.23 -6.09
CA ASP A 81 14.18 7.84 -7.45
C ASP A 81 13.22 6.64 -7.55
N VAL A 82 12.42 6.41 -6.50
CA VAL A 82 11.41 5.35 -6.47
C VAL A 82 10.35 5.62 -7.55
N ARG A 83 10.03 4.59 -8.34
CA ARG A 83 9.14 4.67 -9.51
C ARG A 83 7.85 3.88 -9.35
N CYS A 84 7.79 2.97 -8.39
CA CYS A 84 6.60 2.19 -8.10
C CYS A 84 6.47 1.98 -6.60
N ILE A 85 5.29 2.27 -6.05
CA ILE A 85 4.98 2.06 -4.64
C ILE A 85 3.71 1.22 -4.53
N ILE A 86 3.83 0.01 -3.99
CA ILE A 86 2.69 -0.87 -3.70
C ILE A 86 2.46 -0.85 -2.20
N ARG A 87 1.34 -0.28 -1.77
CA ARG A 87 0.92 -0.33 -0.38
C ARG A 87 0.37 -1.72 -0.07
N ILE A 88 0.87 -2.30 1.03
CA ILE A 88 0.48 -3.60 1.55
C ILE A 88 -0.12 -3.40 2.96
N GLY A 89 -1.42 -3.16 2.99
CA GLY A 89 -2.13 -2.69 4.18
C GLY A 89 -3.11 -3.70 4.75
N SER A 90 -3.72 -3.33 5.87
CA SER A 90 -4.95 -3.96 6.35
C SER A 90 -6.09 -2.96 6.29
N CYS A 91 -7.32 -3.46 6.29
CA CYS A 91 -8.53 -2.63 6.25
C CYS A 91 -9.70 -3.28 7.00
N GLY A 92 -10.67 -2.46 7.39
CA GLY A 92 -11.93 -2.90 7.98
C GLY A 92 -13.02 -2.98 6.91
N ALA A 93 -13.70 -4.12 6.80
CA ALA A 93 -14.79 -4.32 5.83
C ALA A 93 -16.03 -3.48 6.16
N LEU A 94 -16.65 -2.92 5.12
CA LEU A 94 -17.88 -2.12 5.19
C LEU A 94 -19.07 -2.74 4.45
N GLN A 95 -18.86 -3.82 3.68
CA GLN A 95 -19.89 -4.55 2.93
C GLN A 95 -20.06 -5.97 3.48
N GLU A 96 -21.25 -6.55 3.33
CA GLU A 96 -21.56 -7.89 3.87
C GLU A 96 -20.80 -8.99 3.13
N GLU A 97 -20.60 -8.82 1.83
CA GLU A 97 -19.87 -9.74 0.95
C GLU A 97 -18.34 -9.67 1.10
N VAL A 98 -17.83 -8.63 1.76
CA VAL A 98 -16.39 -8.45 2.00
C VAL A 98 -16.05 -9.10 3.34
N GLU A 99 -15.49 -10.29 3.27
CA GLU A 99 -15.18 -11.08 4.45
C GLU A 99 -13.74 -10.89 4.91
N VAL A 100 -13.51 -11.21 6.17
CA VAL A 100 -12.17 -11.21 6.74
C VAL A 100 -11.31 -12.26 6.01
N HIS A 101 -10.04 -11.94 5.75
CA HIS A 101 -9.11 -12.61 4.83
C HIS A 101 -9.25 -12.29 3.34
N ASP A 102 -10.36 -11.69 2.90
CA ASP A 102 -10.48 -11.25 1.52
C ASP A 102 -9.42 -10.16 1.23
N LEU A 103 -9.01 -10.07 -0.03
CA LEU A 103 -8.20 -8.96 -0.51
C LEU A 103 -9.09 -7.86 -1.09
N VAL A 104 -8.75 -6.60 -0.83
CA VAL A 104 -9.35 -5.44 -1.48
C VAL A 104 -8.28 -4.73 -2.31
N PHE A 105 -8.51 -4.65 -3.61
CA PHE A 105 -7.70 -3.84 -4.52
C PHE A 105 -8.40 -2.50 -4.73
N ALA A 106 -7.82 -1.44 -4.15
CA ALA A 106 -8.45 -0.13 -4.16
C ALA A 106 -8.37 0.49 -5.56
N MET A 107 -9.51 0.59 -6.24
CA MET A 107 -9.64 1.26 -7.55
C MET A 107 -9.71 2.79 -7.41
N THR A 108 -10.13 3.27 -6.24
CA THR A 108 -10.04 4.67 -5.83
C THR A 108 -10.18 4.74 -4.30
N ALA A 109 -9.99 5.91 -3.73
CA ALA A 109 -10.29 6.17 -2.33
C ALA A 109 -11.09 7.46 -2.20
N SER A 110 -11.99 7.47 -1.22
CA SER A 110 -12.56 8.69 -0.65
C SER A 110 -11.83 9.05 0.64
N THR A 111 -12.06 10.25 1.19
CA THR A 111 -11.43 10.66 2.43
C THR A 111 -12.26 11.69 3.19
N ASP A 112 -12.06 11.78 4.50
CA ASP A 112 -12.45 12.91 5.34
C ASP A 112 -11.31 13.93 5.56
N SER A 113 -10.12 13.64 5.03
CA SER A 113 -8.94 14.50 5.18
C SER A 113 -9.02 15.75 4.31
N VAL A 114 -8.45 16.82 4.85
CA VAL A 114 -8.38 18.12 4.19
C VAL A 114 -7.11 18.30 3.35
N MET A 115 -6.20 17.30 3.29
CA MET A 115 -4.88 17.42 2.63
C MET A 115 -4.94 17.80 1.14
N ASN A 116 -6.04 17.50 0.46
CA ASN A 116 -6.24 17.85 -0.95
C ASN A 116 -7.01 19.16 -1.17
N LEU A 117 -7.58 19.77 -0.13
CA LEU A 117 -8.33 21.03 -0.27
C LEU A 117 -7.45 22.18 -0.77
N GLU A 118 -6.17 22.21 -0.39
CA GLU A 118 -5.24 23.24 -0.86
C GLU A 118 -4.72 22.98 -2.28
N ARG A 119 -4.91 21.76 -2.82
CA ARG A 119 -4.39 21.36 -4.12
C ARG A 119 -5.36 21.60 -5.26
N PHE A 120 -6.65 21.55 -4.96
CA PHE A 120 -7.72 21.65 -5.94
C PHE A 120 -8.66 22.82 -5.60
N PRO A 121 -9.25 23.50 -6.60
CA PRO A 121 -10.15 24.61 -6.34
C PRO A 121 -11.34 24.22 -5.45
N LEU A 122 -11.81 25.17 -4.64
CA LEU A 122 -12.95 24.97 -3.75
C LEU A 122 -14.18 24.46 -4.53
N GLY A 123 -14.83 23.42 -3.99
CA GLY A 123 -16.00 22.78 -4.59
C GLY A 123 -15.69 21.64 -5.55
N PHE A 124 -14.42 21.43 -5.89
CA PHE A 124 -13.98 20.26 -6.66
C PHE A 124 -13.47 19.18 -5.70
N THR A 125 -13.80 17.93 -6.01
CA THR A 125 -13.25 16.75 -5.33
C THR A 125 -12.31 16.03 -6.29
N TYR A 126 -11.16 15.62 -5.77
CA TYR A 126 -10.22 14.80 -6.53
C TYR A 126 -10.46 13.32 -6.22
N SER A 127 -10.58 12.51 -7.25
CA SER A 127 -10.75 11.05 -7.18
C SER A 127 -9.42 10.38 -7.57
N PRO A 128 -8.54 10.09 -6.59
CA PRO A 128 -7.24 9.53 -6.88
C PRO A 128 -7.39 8.06 -7.29
N ALA A 129 -6.57 7.59 -8.23
CA ALA A 129 -6.67 6.26 -8.84
C ALA A 129 -5.31 5.53 -8.85
N PRO A 130 -5.30 4.18 -8.84
CA PRO A 130 -4.08 3.40 -9.00
C PRO A 130 -3.59 3.45 -10.45
N THR A 131 -2.39 2.92 -10.65
CA THR A 131 -1.95 2.53 -11.99
C THR A 131 -2.75 1.33 -12.48
N TYR A 132 -3.50 1.52 -13.57
CA TYR A 132 -4.40 0.48 -14.11
C TYR A 132 -3.68 -0.85 -14.38
N THR A 133 -2.49 -0.82 -14.97
CA THR A 133 -1.72 -2.04 -15.28
C THR A 133 -1.30 -2.82 -14.03
N LEU A 134 -1.02 -2.14 -12.90
CA LEU A 134 -0.76 -2.81 -11.63
C LEU A 134 -2.04 -3.44 -11.08
N LEU A 135 -3.17 -2.72 -11.16
CA LEU A 135 -4.47 -3.23 -10.72
C LEU A 135 -4.89 -4.47 -11.53
N GLU A 136 -4.76 -4.42 -12.85
CA GLU A 136 -5.06 -5.55 -13.75
C GLU A 136 -4.21 -6.78 -13.42
N ARG A 137 -2.91 -6.59 -13.21
CA ARG A 137 -2.00 -7.68 -12.81
C ARG A 137 -2.34 -8.26 -11.44
N ALA A 138 -2.75 -7.42 -10.49
CA ALA A 138 -3.20 -7.89 -9.18
C ALA A 138 -4.45 -8.78 -9.30
N ILE A 139 -5.41 -8.37 -10.13
CA ILE A 139 -6.61 -9.14 -10.43
C ILE A 139 -6.25 -10.47 -11.09
N GLN A 140 -5.35 -10.45 -12.07
CA GLN A 140 -4.91 -11.67 -12.76
C GLN A 140 -4.21 -12.63 -11.80
N ALA A 141 -3.27 -12.14 -10.98
CA ALA A 141 -2.57 -12.94 -9.98
C ALA A 141 -3.55 -13.55 -8.96
N ALA A 142 -4.50 -12.77 -8.46
CA ALA A 142 -5.50 -13.29 -7.52
C ALA A 142 -6.41 -14.36 -8.15
N ARG A 143 -6.74 -14.26 -9.44
CA ARG A 143 -7.50 -15.29 -10.16
C ARG A 143 -6.70 -16.58 -10.33
N GLU A 144 -5.42 -16.47 -10.66
CA GLU A 144 -4.51 -17.62 -10.83
C GLU A 144 -4.33 -18.38 -9.50
N GLU A 145 -4.16 -17.64 -8.41
CA GLU A 145 -4.04 -18.19 -7.05
C GLU A 145 -5.40 -18.57 -6.41
N GLN A 146 -6.51 -18.41 -7.14
CA GLN A 146 -7.88 -18.72 -6.68
C GLN A 146 -8.24 -18.02 -5.36
N LEU A 147 -7.73 -16.82 -5.15
CA LEU A 147 -7.97 -16.02 -3.95
C LEU A 147 -9.31 -15.29 -4.04
N ARG A 148 -9.96 -15.09 -2.88
CA ARG A 148 -11.09 -14.16 -2.78
C ARG A 148 -10.59 -12.73 -2.77
N TYR A 149 -11.10 -11.92 -3.68
CA TYR A 149 -10.75 -10.51 -3.77
C TYR A 149 -11.93 -9.65 -4.23
N HIS A 150 -11.84 -8.36 -3.93
CA HIS A 150 -12.79 -7.32 -4.32
C HIS A 150 -12.05 -6.14 -4.94
N VAL A 151 -12.67 -5.48 -5.90
CA VAL A 151 -12.13 -4.29 -6.57
C VAL A 151 -13.14 -3.17 -6.46
N GLY A 152 -12.75 -2.04 -5.86
CA GLY A 152 -13.69 -0.94 -5.65
C GLY A 152 -13.12 0.23 -4.87
N SER A 153 -14.00 1.10 -4.39
CA SER A 153 -13.61 2.26 -3.58
C SER A 153 -13.32 1.85 -2.14
N VAL A 154 -12.31 2.47 -1.54
CA VAL A 154 -12.07 2.45 -0.10
C VAL A 154 -12.28 3.84 0.51
N LEU A 155 -12.30 3.92 1.84
CA LEU A 155 -12.29 5.16 2.60
C LEU A 155 -10.95 5.28 3.33
N SER A 156 -10.19 6.34 3.07
CA SER A 156 -9.00 6.72 3.83
C SER A 156 -9.38 7.76 4.89
N THR A 157 -9.45 7.36 6.15
CA THR A 157 -9.84 8.24 7.27
C THR A 157 -8.63 8.79 8.03
N ASP A 158 -8.70 10.05 8.46
CA ASP A 158 -7.74 10.65 9.40
C ASP A 158 -7.97 10.17 10.85
N SER A 159 -9.19 9.74 11.18
CA SER A 159 -9.57 9.31 12.53
C SER A 159 -9.93 7.84 12.57
N PHE A 160 -9.16 7.03 13.31
CA PHE A 160 -9.54 5.64 13.56
C PHE A 160 -10.75 5.53 14.51
N TYR A 161 -10.79 6.40 15.52
CA TYR A 161 -11.87 6.47 16.51
C TYR A 161 -12.73 7.71 16.25
N HIS A 162 -13.86 7.52 15.57
CA HIS A 162 -14.82 8.59 15.31
C HIS A 162 -15.80 8.75 16.47
N ASP A 163 -16.09 10.00 16.85
CA ASP A 163 -17.15 10.33 17.83
C ASP A 163 -18.54 9.89 17.32
N ASN A 164 -18.76 9.99 16.01
CA ASN A 164 -19.93 9.42 15.35
C ASN A 164 -19.62 8.01 14.85
N SER A 165 -19.99 7.01 15.64
CA SER A 165 -19.79 5.58 15.34
C SER A 165 -20.54 5.07 14.11
N ASP A 166 -21.47 5.86 13.56
CA ASP A 166 -22.29 5.50 12.41
C ASP A 166 -21.82 6.11 11.09
N LEU A 167 -20.76 6.95 11.10
CA LEU A 167 -20.26 7.64 9.91
C LEU A 167 -19.94 6.68 8.75
N TRP A 168 -19.35 5.52 9.08
CA TRP A 168 -19.00 4.49 8.10
C TRP A 168 -20.23 3.92 7.35
N LYS A 169 -21.41 3.92 7.97
CA LYS A 169 -22.65 3.39 7.34
C LYS A 169 -23.04 4.20 6.11
N GLN A 170 -22.76 5.50 6.10
CA GLN A 170 -23.00 6.32 4.92
C GLN A 170 -22.12 5.87 3.77
N TRP A 171 -20.83 5.66 4.00
CA TRP A 171 -19.90 5.15 2.98
C TRP A 171 -20.29 3.75 2.49
N ALA A 172 -20.66 2.86 3.42
CA ALA A 172 -21.16 1.53 3.08
C ALA A 172 -22.39 1.59 2.14
N ARG A 173 -23.35 2.47 2.41
CA ARG A 173 -24.55 2.66 1.56
C ARG A 173 -24.24 3.09 0.13
N PHE A 174 -23.08 3.70 -0.12
CA PHE A 174 -22.62 4.12 -1.45
C PHE A 174 -21.60 3.14 -2.06
N GLY A 175 -21.46 1.93 -1.50
CA GLY A 175 -20.65 0.86 -2.08
C GLY A 175 -19.16 0.93 -1.75
N THR A 176 -18.74 1.76 -0.79
CA THR A 176 -17.36 1.70 -0.29
C THR A 176 -17.10 0.34 0.35
N LEU A 177 -16.05 -0.35 -0.08
CA LEU A 177 -15.75 -1.73 0.32
C LEU A 177 -15.14 -1.83 1.71
N ALA A 178 -14.19 -0.94 2.01
CA ALA A 178 -13.39 -1.01 3.21
C ALA A 178 -12.91 0.37 3.67
N VAL A 179 -12.52 0.46 4.95
CA VAL A 179 -11.88 1.63 5.56
C VAL A 179 -10.42 1.34 5.92
N GLU A 180 -9.55 2.29 5.62
CA GLU A 180 -8.11 2.31 5.93
C GLU A 180 -7.67 3.78 6.10
N MET A 181 -6.36 4.10 6.11
CA MET A 181 -5.89 5.42 6.53
C MET A 181 -4.84 6.08 5.61
N GLU A 182 -4.56 5.56 4.41
CA GLU A 182 -3.41 6.03 3.60
C GLU A 182 -3.65 6.13 2.09
N THR A 183 -4.47 5.27 1.50
CA THR A 183 -4.58 5.07 0.04
C THR A 183 -4.86 6.37 -0.72
N TYR A 184 -5.76 7.20 -0.21
CA TYR A 184 -6.14 8.47 -0.84
C TYR A 184 -4.94 9.38 -1.11
N GLN A 185 -4.08 9.55 -0.11
CA GLN A 185 -2.90 10.39 -0.25
C GLN A 185 -1.78 9.71 -1.04
N LEU A 186 -1.66 8.39 -0.96
CA LEU A 186 -0.68 7.64 -1.74
C LEU A 186 -0.94 7.84 -3.24
N TYR A 187 -2.18 7.59 -3.66
CA TYR A 187 -2.59 7.75 -5.05
C TYR A 187 -2.51 9.20 -5.52
N THR A 188 -2.84 10.17 -4.64
CA THR A 188 -2.66 11.59 -4.95
C THR A 188 -1.19 11.93 -5.24
N LEU A 189 -0.26 11.48 -4.39
CA LEU A 189 1.16 11.75 -4.59
C LEU A 189 1.71 11.02 -5.81
N ALA A 190 1.28 9.79 -6.04
CA ALA A 190 1.67 9.03 -7.22
C ALA A 190 1.26 9.74 -8.52
N ALA A 191 0.03 10.24 -8.59
CA ALA A 191 -0.45 11.05 -9.71
C ALA A 191 0.35 12.35 -9.87
N LYS A 192 0.62 13.07 -8.77
CA LYS A 192 1.42 14.31 -8.80
C LYS A 192 2.83 14.09 -9.36
N PHE A 193 3.48 12.99 -8.98
CA PHE A 193 4.87 12.71 -9.34
C PHE A 193 5.03 11.72 -10.49
N ASN A 194 3.93 11.30 -11.12
CA ASN A 194 3.91 10.35 -12.23
C ASN A 194 4.68 9.05 -11.93
N ILE A 195 4.42 8.46 -10.76
CA ILE A 195 4.93 7.13 -10.38
C ILE A 195 3.81 6.11 -10.39
N GLU A 196 4.17 4.83 -10.46
CA GLU A 196 3.19 3.76 -10.38
C GLU A 196 2.76 3.48 -8.95
N THR A 197 1.49 3.13 -8.75
CA THR A 197 1.01 2.73 -7.43
C THR A 197 -0.20 1.82 -7.45
N LEU A 198 -0.33 1.01 -6.40
CA LEU A 198 -1.51 0.23 -6.07
C LEU A 198 -1.55 0.02 -4.55
N SER A 199 -2.75 0.04 -3.97
CA SER A 199 -2.99 -0.41 -2.60
C SER A 199 -3.69 -1.75 -2.62
N ILE A 200 -3.04 -2.74 -2.03
CA ILE A 200 -3.58 -4.08 -1.77
C ILE A 200 -3.79 -4.18 -0.27
N LEU A 201 -5.02 -4.49 0.12
CA LEU A 201 -5.43 -4.47 1.52
C LEU A 201 -5.98 -5.83 1.90
N THR A 202 -5.46 -6.42 2.96
CA THR A 202 -6.08 -7.60 3.58
C THR A 202 -7.18 -7.14 4.54
N VAL A 203 -8.37 -7.70 4.44
CA VAL A 203 -9.44 -7.44 5.42
C VAL A 203 -9.07 -8.09 6.75
N SER A 204 -8.82 -7.28 7.79
CA SER A 204 -8.43 -7.74 9.14
C SER A 204 -9.58 -7.80 10.12
N ASP A 205 -10.63 -7.04 9.84
CA ASP A 205 -11.77 -6.85 10.71
C ASP A 205 -12.98 -6.41 9.88
N SER A 206 -14.16 -6.48 10.49
CA SER A 206 -15.42 -6.10 9.84
C SER A 206 -16.24 -5.24 10.78
N LEU A 207 -16.59 -4.02 10.34
CA LEU A 207 -17.42 -3.11 11.13
C LEU A 207 -18.88 -3.59 11.22
N LEU A 208 -19.30 -4.44 10.28
CA LEU A 208 -20.62 -5.07 10.26
C LEU A 208 -20.73 -6.21 11.28
N THR A 209 -19.78 -7.15 11.22
CA THR A 209 -19.85 -8.40 12.02
C THR A 209 -19.09 -8.31 13.33
N ARG A 210 -18.24 -7.29 13.52
CA ARG A 210 -17.28 -7.15 14.62
C ARG A 210 -16.32 -8.34 14.77
N LYS A 211 -16.16 -9.12 13.71
CA LYS A 211 -15.11 -10.15 13.64
C LYS A 211 -13.78 -9.45 13.47
N GLU A 212 -12.78 -9.97 14.17
CA GLU A 212 -11.38 -9.54 14.08
C GLU A 212 -10.51 -10.79 13.96
N LEU A 213 -9.45 -10.71 13.16
CA LEU A 213 -8.51 -11.81 13.04
C LEU A 213 -7.67 -12.01 14.29
N ASN A 214 -7.53 -13.28 14.69
CA ASN A 214 -6.49 -13.70 15.61
C ASN A 214 -5.11 -13.74 14.92
N SER A 215 -4.05 -13.95 15.69
CA SER A 215 -2.67 -13.87 15.20
C SER A 215 -2.33 -14.85 14.06
N GLU A 216 -2.83 -16.09 14.11
CA GLU A 216 -2.57 -17.10 13.06
C GLU A 216 -3.34 -16.75 11.78
N GLU A 217 -4.57 -16.32 11.93
CA GLU A 217 -5.40 -15.90 10.80
C GLU A 217 -4.84 -14.67 10.07
N ARG A 218 -4.26 -13.72 10.83
CA ARG A 218 -3.53 -12.58 10.24
C ARG A 218 -2.37 -13.05 9.36
N GLN A 219 -1.68 -14.11 9.74
CA GLN A 219 -0.56 -14.66 8.97
C GLN A 219 -1.02 -15.24 7.63
N ILE A 220 -2.15 -15.94 7.58
CA ILE A 220 -2.73 -16.48 6.33
C ILE A 220 -3.13 -15.32 5.40
N GLY A 221 -3.85 -14.33 5.91
CA GLY A 221 -4.26 -13.17 5.10
C GLY A 221 -3.07 -12.37 4.55
N LEU A 222 -1.95 -12.34 5.30
CA LEU A 222 -0.70 -11.75 4.85
C LEU A 222 -0.05 -12.58 3.72
N GLN A 223 -0.03 -13.91 3.82
CA GLN A 223 0.54 -14.78 2.79
C GLN A 223 -0.15 -14.56 1.43
N ASN A 224 -1.49 -14.58 1.40
CA ASN A 224 -2.29 -14.35 0.18
C ASN A 224 -1.93 -13.03 -0.51
N MET A 225 -1.77 -11.96 0.28
CA MET A 225 -1.36 -10.65 -0.24
C MET A 225 0.04 -10.70 -0.85
N PHE A 226 0.99 -11.40 -0.21
CA PHE A 226 2.35 -11.48 -0.71
C PHE A 226 2.46 -12.28 -2.01
N ASP A 227 1.69 -13.36 -2.16
CA ASP A 227 1.65 -14.15 -3.41
C ASP A 227 1.24 -13.26 -4.59
N VAL A 228 0.21 -12.42 -4.40
CA VAL A 228 -0.22 -11.42 -5.38
C VAL A 228 0.87 -10.38 -5.64
N VAL A 229 1.42 -9.76 -4.60
CA VAL A 229 2.41 -8.67 -4.71
C VAL A 229 3.66 -9.12 -5.46
N PHE A 230 4.21 -10.28 -5.12
CA PHE A 230 5.41 -10.79 -5.78
C PHE A 230 5.12 -11.31 -7.20
N SER A 231 3.89 -11.74 -7.51
CA SER A 231 3.47 -11.98 -8.90
C SER A 231 3.47 -10.69 -9.73
N ILE A 232 2.95 -9.58 -9.18
CA ILE A 232 2.93 -8.27 -9.85
C ILE A 232 4.35 -7.74 -10.07
N ILE A 233 5.23 -7.85 -9.09
CA ILE A 233 6.62 -7.38 -9.22
C ILE A 233 7.34 -8.12 -10.35
N ARG A 234 7.18 -9.44 -10.43
CA ARG A 234 7.82 -10.28 -11.45
C ARG A 234 7.34 -9.94 -12.86
N SER A 235 6.05 -9.67 -13.03
CA SER A 235 5.50 -9.26 -14.34
C SER A 235 5.90 -7.83 -14.72
N ASN A 236 5.87 -6.89 -13.77
CA ASN A 236 6.21 -5.48 -14.06
C ASN A 236 7.67 -5.28 -14.50
N MET A 237 8.60 -6.01 -13.87
CA MET A 237 10.04 -5.90 -14.17
C MET A 237 10.44 -6.64 -15.45
N LYS A 238 9.63 -7.59 -15.94
CA LYS A 238 9.85 -8.23 -17.24
C LYS A 238 9.48 -7.31 -18.41
N GLU A 239 8.46 -6.47 -18.23
CA GLU A 239 8.02 -5.53 -19.27
C GLU A 239 8.78 -4.21 -19.26
N LYS A 240 9.24 -3.78 -18.09
CA LYS A 240 10.03 -2.58 -17.92
C LYS A 240 11.45 -3.03 -17.63
N GLU A 241 12.35 -2.88 -18.59
CA GLU A 241 13.80 -3.07 -18.41
C GLU A 241 14.35 -2.11 -17.33
N TYR A 242 14.02 -2.34 -16.06
CA TYR A 242 14.76 -1.82 -14.90
C TYR A 242 16.02 -2.68 -14.68
N ILE A 243 16.62 -3.12 -15.78
CA ILE A 243 17.94 -3.72 -15.78
C ILE A 243 18.88 -2.53 -15.58
N PRO A 244 19.67 -2.48 -14.50
CA PRO A 244 20.72 -1.49 -14.41
C PRO A 244 21.63 -1.72 -15.62
N THR A 245 21.71 -0.76 -16.53
CA THR A 245 22.79 -0.74 -17.51
C THR A 245 24.06 -0.69 -16.68
N ASN A 246 24.77 -1.82 -16.61
CA ASN A 246 26.16 -1.85 -16.18
C ASN A 246 26.90 -0.94 -17.16
N ASN A 247 27.12 0.32 -16.76
CA ASN A 247 28.05 1.17 -17.47
C ASN A 247 29.45 0.69 -17.09
N GLU A 248 30.08 0.03 -18.06
CA GLU A 248 31.54 -0.07 -18.20
C GLU A 248 32.20 1.31 -18.19
#